data_AF-A0A535DVU1-F1
#
_entry.id   AF-A0A535DVU1-F1
#
_cell.length_a   1.000
_cell.length_b   1.000
_cell.length_c   1.000
_cell.angle_alpha   90.00
_cell.angle_beta   90.00
_cell.angle_gamma   90.00
#
_symmetry.space_group_name_H-M   'P 1'
#
loop_
_entity.id
_entity.type
_entity.pdbx_description
1 polymer ?
#
loop_
_entity_poly.entity_id
_entity_poly.type
_entity_poly.pdbx_seq_one_letter_code
_entity_poly.pdbx_strand_id
1 'polypeptide(L)' 'MNGRRFAATLLGLTAGAVGFIGLLLVGYLIYTRVGGDSLPILVGVSLLFGAAGLYAGWILGMLVFSAVRS' A
#
# COMPACT_ATOMS: atom_id res chain seq x y z
N MET A 1 10.80 20.43 -15.37
CA MET A 1 10.69 18.95 -15.24
C MET A 1 9.98 18.41 -16.49
N ASN A 2 10.52 17.40 -17.16
CA ASN A 2 9.85 16.80 -18.33
C ASN A 2 8.51 16.18 -17.92
N GLY A 3 7.41 16.49 -18.63
CA GLY A 3 6.06 16.01 -18.31
C GLY A 3 5.97 14.49 -18.16
N ARG A 4 6.77 13.73 -18.91
CA ARG A 4 6.88 12.26 -18.81
C ARG A 4 7.38 11.78 -17.45
N ARG A 5 8.35 12.47 -16.85
CA ARG A 5 8.88 12.13 -15.51
C ARG A 5 7.86 12.46 -14.43
N PHE A 6 7.14 13.58 -14.57
CA PHE A 6 6.07 13.96 -13.64
C PHE A 6 4.91 12.95 -13.66
N ALA A 7 4.46 12.56 -14.86
CA ALA A 7 3.44 11.54 -15.03
C ALA A 7 3.87 10.18 -14.45
N ALA A 8 5.11 9.76 -14.69
CA ALA A 8 5.64 8.52 -14.10
C ALA A 8 5.64 8.58 -12.56
N THR A 9 6.03 9.71 -11.96
CA THR A 9 6.00 9.88 -10.50
C THR A 9 4.58 9.80 -9.95
N LEU A 10 3.61 10.47 -10.58
CA LEU A 10 2.21 10.39 -10.17
C LEU A 10 1.68 8.97 -10.26
N LEU A 11 1.92 8.27 -11.37
CA LEU A 11 1.48 6.90 -11.57
C LEU A 11 2.14 5.95 -10.55
N GLY A 12 3.44 6.08 -10.30
CA GLY A 12 4.14 5.32 -9.27
C GLY A 12 3.56 5.56 -7.86
N LEU A 13 3.31 6.81 -7.49
CA LEU A 13 2.68 7.14 -6.21
C LEU A 13 1.28 6.56 -6.09
N THR A 14 0.46 6.70 -7.12
CA THR A 14 -0.91 6.14 -7.11
C THR A 14 -0.90 4.62 -7.01
N ALA A 15 -0.04 3.94 -7.76
CA ALA A 15 0.09 2.48 -7.70
C ALA A 15 0.53 2.00 -6.32
N GLY A 16 1.52 2.69 -5.72
CA GLY A 16 1.96 2.37 -4.36
C GLY A 16 0.90 2.61 -3.30
N ALA A 17 0.17 3.73 -3.40
CA ALA A 17 -0.95 4.04 -2.51
C ALA A 17 -2.08 3.00 -2.63
N VAL A 18 -2.44 2.59 -3.85
CA VAL A 18 -3.44 1.54 -4.08
C VAL A 18 -3.00 0.20 -3.49
N GLY A 19 -1.73 -0.18 -3.68
CA GLY A 19 -1.17 -1.40 -3.08
C GLY A 19 -1.22 -1.38 -1.54
N PHE A 20 -0.83 -0.24 -0.94
CA PHE A 20 -0.89 -0.04 0.50
C PHE A 20 -2.33 -0.13 1.05
N ILE A 21 -3.27 0.60 0.44
CA ILE A 21 -4.67 0.62 0.85
C ILE A 21 -5.30 -0.77 0.71
N GLY A 22 -4.97 -1.49 -0.37
CA GLY A 22 -5.44 -2.87 -0.56
C GLY A 22 -5.03 -3.81 0.57
N LEU A 23 -3.76 -3.75 1.00
CA LEU A 23 -3.27 -4.55 2.12
C LEU A 23 -3.89 -4.14 3.47
N LEU A 24 -4.07 -2.84 3.71
CA LEU A 24 -4.80 -2.38 4.90
C LEU A 24 -6.25 -2.85 4.91
N LEU A 25 -6.93 -2.85 3.76
CA LEU A 25 -8.29 -3.35 3.63
C LEU A 25 -8.35 -4.85 3.97
N VAL A 26 -7.41 -5.65 3.46
CA VAL A 26 -7.29 -7.08 3.82
C VAL A 26 -7.08 -7.25 5.32
N GLY A 27 -6.18 -6.47 5.92
CA GLY A 27 -5.99 -6.46 7.37
C GLY A 27 -7.28 -6.13 8.13
N TYR A 28 -7.99 -5.09 7.72
CA TYR A 28 -9.26 -4.71 8.32
C TYR A 28 -10.33 -5.81 8.21
N LEU A 29 -10.44 -6.46 7.05
CA LEU A 29 -11.35 -7.60 6.88
C LEU A 29 -10.99 -8.73 7.84
N ILE A 30 -9.71 -9.06 8.01
CA ILE A 30 -9.26 -10.06 8.98
C ILE A 30 -9.63 -9.63 10.41
N TYR A 31 -9.38 -8.37 10.77
CA TYR A 31 -9.74 -7.82 12.08
C TYR A 31 -11.23 -8.00 12.39
N THR A 32 -12.11 -7.64 11.45
CA THR A 32 -13.56 -7.82 11.63
C THR A 32 -13.99 -9.28 11.79
N ARG A 33 -13.22 -10.23 11.24
CA ARG A 33 -13.50 -11.67 11.34
C ARG A 33 -13.02 -12.32 12.63
N VAL A 34 -11.97 -11.79 13.25
CA VAL A 34 -11.34 -12.37 14.45
C VAL A 34 -11.94 -11.83 15.77
N GLY A 35 -12.90 -10.91 15.69
CA GLY A 35 -13.54 -10.29 16.85
C GLY A 35 -13.07 -8.86 17.01
N GLY A 36 -13.58 -7.99 16.12
CA GLY A 36 -13.16 -6.61 15.86
C GLY A 36 -13.36 -5.59 16.99
N ASP A 37 -13.29 -6.02 18.24
CA ASP A 37 -13.37 -5.18 19.44
C ASP A 37 -12.07 -5.22 20.29
N SER A 38 -11.07 -6.01 19.88
CA SER A 38 -9.82 -6.17 20.62
C SER A 38 -8.74 -5.19 20.14
N LEU A 39 -8.41 -4.19 20.95
CA LEU A 39 -7.30 -3.26 20.72
C LEU A 39 -5.96 -3.97 20.39
N PRO A 40 -5.54 -5.04 21.11
CA PRO A 40 -4.34 -5.80 20.75
C PRO A 40 -4.38 -6.36 19.32
N ILE A 41 -5.53 -6.88 18.88
CA ILE A 41 -5.68 -7.44 17.53
C ILE A 41 -5.62 -6.31 16.50
N LEU A 42 -6.26 -5.17 16.77
CA LEU A 42 -6.20 -4.00 15.89
C LEU A 42 -4.76 -3.54 15.69
N VAL A 43 -3.99 -3.43 16.79
CA VAL A 43 -2.57 -3.04 16.74
C VAL A 43 -1.75 -4.07 15.97
N GLY A 44 -1.92 -5.37 16.26
CA GLY A 44 -1.19 -6.43 15.58
C GLY A 44 -1.44 -6.46 14.07
N VAL A 45 -2.72 -6.36 13.65
CA VAL A 45 -3.11 -6.29 12.24
C VAL A 45 -2.57 -5.03 11.58
N SER A 46 -2.68 -3.88 12.25
CA SER A 46 -2.19 -2.60 11.70
C SER A 46 -0.68 -2.60 11.52
N LEU A 47 0.07 -3.18 12.45
CA LEU A 47 1.52 -3.32 12.32
C LEU A 47 1.89 -4.28 11.19
N LEU A 48 1.25 -5.45 11.14
CA LEU A 48 1.54 -6.46 10.13
C LEU A 48 1.21 -5.99 8.72
N PHE A 49 -0.05 -5.59 8.49
CA PHE A 49 -0.54 -5.17 7.18
C PHE A 49 -0.12 -3.74 6.83
N GLY A 50 0.11 -2.87 7.81
CA GLY A 50 0.68 -1.54 7.57
C GLY A 50 2.15 -1.61 7.15
N ALA A 51 2.98 -2.39 7.84
CA ALA A 51 4.38 -2.55 7.45
C ALA A 51 4.51 -3.29 6.11
N ALA A 52 3.79 -4.42 5.96
CA ALA A 52 3.77 -5.17 4.69
C ALA A 52 3.19 -4.33 3.55
N GLY A 53 2.11 -3.61 3.81
CA GLY A 53 1.50 -2.68 2.87
C GLY A 53 2.45 -1.59 2.42
N LEU A 54 3.19 -0.97 3.36
CA LEU A 54 4.08 0.13 3.04
C LEU A 54 5.22 -0.35 2.13
N TYR A 55 5.78 -1.52 2.45
CA TYR A 55 6.82 -2.14 1.65
C TYR A 55 6.31 -2.59 0.27
N ALA A 56 5.16 -3.26 0.21
CA ALA A 56 4.54 -3.70 -1.04
C ALA A 56 4.14 -2.52 -1.92
N GLY A 57 3.56 -1.48 -1.33
CA GLY A 57 3.22 -0.22 -2.02
C GLY A 57 4.46 0.48 -2.57
N TRP A 58 5.55 0.51 -1.82
CA TRP A 58 6.82 1.05 -2.31
C TRP A 58 7.36 0.28 -3.52
N ILE A 59 7.35 -1.06 -3.47
CA ILE A 59 7.75 -1.91 -4.60
C ILE A 59 6.85 -1.67 -5.82
N LEU A 60 5.53 -1.68 -5.63
CA LEU A 60 4.56 -1.42 -6.70
C LEU A 60 4.78 -0.06 -7.35
N GLY A 61 5.00 0.98 -6.54
CA GLY A 61 5.27 2.32 -7.04
C GLY A 61 6.58 2.40 -7.81
N MET A 62 7.64 1.72 -7.35
CA MET A 62 8.91 1.63 -8.08
C MET A 62 8.77 0.87 -9.41
N LEU A 63 8.02 -0.23 -9.43
CA LEU A 63 7.77 -1.01 -10.64
C LEU A 63 7.03 -0.17 -11.69
N VAL A 64 5.94 0.50 -11.30
CA VAL A 64 5.17 1.35 -12.20
C VAL A 64 5.99 2.55 -12.68
N PHE A 65 6.71 3.21 -11.78
CA PHE A 65 7.60 4.31 -12.16
C PHE A 65 8.66 3.84 -13.17
N SER A 66 9.29 2.69 -12.94
CA SER A 66 10.30 2.12 -13.83
C SER A 66 9.73 1.77 -15.20
N ALA A 67 8.54 1.16 -15.25
CA ALA A 67 7.87 0.77 -16.48
C ALA A 67 7.39 1.97 -17.33
N VAL A 68 7.00 3.07 -16.70
CA VAL A 68 6.50 4.26 -17.41
C VAL A 68 7.64 5.19 -17.82
N ARG A 69 8.74 5.24 -17.06
CA ARG A 69 9.86 6.11 -17.38
C ARG A 69 10.73 5.58 -18.53
N SER A 70 10.84 4.25 -18.66
CA SER A 70 11.61 3.55 -19.70
C SER A 70 11.06 3.90 -21.07
#